data_AF-A0A6M0RMT8-F1
#
_entry.id   AF-A0A6M0RMT8-F1
#
_cell.length_a   1.000
_cell.length_b   1.000
_cell.length_c   1.000
_cell.angle_alpha   90.00
_cell.angle_beta   90.00
_cell.angle_gamma   90.00
#
_symmetry.space_group_name_H-M   'P 1'
#
loop_
_entity.id
_entity.type
_entity.pdbx_description
1 polymer ?
#
loop_
_entity_poly.entity_id
_entity_poly.type
_entity_poly.pdbx_seq_one_letter_code
_entity_poly.pdbx_strand_id
1 'polypeptide(L)'
;MNLLKDLIQFWKAMGTLPWTIRIWAILYPLPQVLGGLYFIRETPGLVILLGRVLSFIIGSQVHRRRPFSKLIGPIGHAHWLLILPYLFHLLTTQMLDRGLYWFIMYVCVLTMVSAAIDIPIAVRYFQRGDSFYKRD
;
A
#
# COMPACT_ATOMS: atom_id res chain seq x y z
N MET A 1 -0.52 21.77 9.55
CA MET A 1 -0.43 20.50 8.82
C MET A 1 -1.22 20.67 7.54
N ASN A 2 -0.63 20.52 6.35
CA ASN A 2 -1.35 20.69 5.08
C ASN A 2 -1.27 19.39 4.30
N LEU A 3 -2.32 18.57 4.42
CA LEU A 3 -2.37 17.22 3.88
C LEU A 3 -2.10 17.18 2.36
N LEU A 4 -2.69 18.12 1.62
CA LEU A 4 -2.51 18.19 0.16
C LEU A 4 -1.06 18.49 -0.22
N LYS A 5 -0.44 19.47 0.48
CA LYS A 5 0.98 19.80 0.27
C LYS A 5 1.88 18.60 0.58
N ASP A 6 1.62 17.90 1.68
CA ASP A 6 2.40 16.73 2.12
C ASP A 6 2.27 15.56 1.11
N LEU A 7 1.07 15.34 0.55
CA LEU A 7 0.82 14.36 -0.51
C LEU A 7 1.58 14.69 -1.80
N ILE A 8 1.53 15.95 -2.25
CA ILE A 8 2.25 16.39 -3.46
C ILE A 8 3.77 16.21 -3.28
N GLN A 9 4.30 16.56 -2.11
CA GLN A 9 5.72 16.37 -1.81
C GLN A 9 6.11 14.88 -1.82
N PHE A 10 5.30 14.03 -1.19
CA PHE A 10 5.51 12.60 -1.21
C PHE A 10 5.49 12.03 -2.64
N TRP A 11 4.52 12.43 -3.46
CA TRP A 11 4.43 12.01 -4.86
C TRP A 11 5.68 12.41 -5.66
N LYS A 12 6.13 13.66 -5.52
CA LYS A 12 7.37 14.13 -6.16
C LYS A 12 8.59 13.32 -5.70
N ALA A 13 8.69 13.01 -4.41
CA ALA A 13 9.77 12.20 -3.85
C ALA A 13 9.75 10.75 -4.37
N MET A 14 8.57 10.16 -4.58
CA MET A 14 8.46 8.82 -5.19
C MET A 14 9.03 8.80 -6.63
N GLY A 15 8.92 9.92 -7.35
CA GLY A 15 9.47 10.09 -8.69
C GLY A 15 11.00 10.05 -8.75
N THR A 16 11.70 10.32 -7.64
CA THR A 16 13.18 10.34 -7.58
C THR A 16 13.77 8.99 -7.15
N LEU A 17 12.94 7.97 -6.91
CA LEU A 17 13.42 6.64 -6.51
C LEU A 17 14.07 5.88 -7.69
N PRO A 18 14.95 4.91 -7.41
CA PRO A 18 15.48 3.98 -8.42
C PRO A 18 14.36 3.36 -9.27
N TRP A 19 14.65 3.13 -10.56
CA TRP A 19 13.64 2.68 -11.53
C TRP A 19 12.95 1.36 -11.13
N THR A 20 13.69 0.44 -10.50
CA THR A 20 13.13 -0.84 -9.99
C THR A 20 12.04 -0.61 -8.94
N ILE A 21 12.29 0.32 -8.00
CA ILE A 21 11.31 0.70 -6.97
C ILE A 21 10.15 1.46 -7.59
N ARG A 22 10.39 2.29 -8.61
CA ARG A 22 9.33 3.00 -9.34
C ARG A 22 8.39 2.06 -10.06
N ILE A 23 8.89 0.99 -10.69
CA ILE A 23 8.04 -0.04 -11.31
C ILE A 23 7.14 -0.67 -10.25
N TRP A 24 7.70 -1.07 -9.12
CA TRP A 24 6.91 -1.61 -8.01
C TRP A 24 5.87 -0.59 -7.50
N ALA A 25 6.27 0.67 -7.33
CA ALA A 25 5.41 1.76 -6.91
C ALA A 25 4.34 2.16 -7.94
N ILE A 26 4.41 1.66 -9.17
CA ILE A 26 3.33 1.76 -10.17
C ILE A 26 2.49 0.51 -10.12
N LEU A 27 3.10 -0.66 -10.31
CA LEU A 27 2.41 -1.93 -10.39
C LEU A 27 1.59 -2.21 -9.14
N TYR A 28 2.09 -1.95 -7.95
CA TYR A 28 1.36 -2.28 -6.74
C TYR A 28 0.12 -1.38 -6.50
N PRO A 29 0.23 -0.04 -6.46
CA PRO A 29 -0.91 0.81 -6.12
C PRO A 29 -1.80 1.20 -7.31
N LEU A 30 -1.25 1.40 -8.52
CA LEU A 30 -2.01 1.99 -9.62
C LEU A 30 -3.18 1.10 -10.08
N PRO A 31 -3.00 -0.21 -10.35
CA PRO A 31 -4.11 -1.09 -10.70
C PRO A 31 -5.15 -1.20 -9.58
N GLN A 32 -4.77 -1.04 -8.31
CA GLN A 32 -5.72 -1.02 -7.20
C GLN A 32 -6.57 0.25 -7.19
N VAL A 33 -5.99 1.41 -7.51
CA VAL A 33 -6.75 2.64 -7.70
C VAL A 33 -7.68 2.52 -8.90
N LEU A 34 -7.16 2.08 -10.06
CA LEU A 34 -7.95 1.96 -11.29
C LEU A 34 -9.07 0.93 -11.16
N GLY A 35 -8.76 -0.25 -10.64
CA GLY A 35 -9.76 -1.31 -10.41
C GLY A 35 -10.76 -0.91 -9.32
N GLY A 36 -10.31 -0.23 -8.25
CA GLY A 36 -11.20 0.29 -7.22
C GLY A 36 -12.17 1.36 -7.75
N LEU A 37 -11.73 2.20 -8.68
CA LEU A 37 -12.59 3.16 -9.39
C LEU A 37 -13.55 2.46 -10.37
N TYR A 38 -13.08 1.44 -11.09
CA TYR A 38 -13.91 0.66 -12.00
C TYR A 38 -15.02 -0.09 -11.26
N PHE A 39 -14.69 -0.72 -10.14
CA PHE A 39 -15.62 -1.45 -9.27
C PHE A 39 -16.14 -0.60 -8.10
N ILE A 40 -16.23 0.74 -8.25
CA ILE A 40 -16.56 1.64 -7.13
C ILE A 40 -17.96 1.40 -6.54
N ARG A 41 -18.88 0.84 -7.33
CA ARG A 41 -20.24 0.48 -6.87
C ARG A 41 -20.27 -0.83 -6.09
N GLU A 42 -19.22 -1.63 -6.20
CA GLU A 42 -19.09 -2.88 -5.46
C GLU A 42 -18.36 -2.59 -4.13
N THR A 43 -18.92 -3.06 -3.01
CA THR A 43 -18.30 -2.87 -1.68
C THR A 43 -16.82 -3.26 -1.65
N PRO A 44 -16.37 -4.38 -2.25
CA PRO A 44 -14.94 -4.73 -2.26
C PRO A 44 -14.08 -3.72 -3.03
N GLY A 45 -14.58 -3.20 -4.17
CA GLY A 45 -13.86 -2.19 -4.95
C GLY A 45 -13.68 -0.88 -4.18
N LEU A 46 -14.74 -0.43 -3.50
CA LEU A 46 -14.68 0.75 -2.64
C LEU A 46 -13.71 0.56 -1.45
N VAL A 47 -13.75 -0.59 -0.78
CA VAL A 47 -12.83 -0.90 0.34
C VAL A 47 -11.37 -0.87 -0.12
N ILE A 48 -11.07 -1.46 -1.28
CA ILE A 48 -9.72 -1.47 -1.85
C ILE A 48 -9.27 -0.04 -2.21
N LEU A 49 -10.15 0.76 -2.83
CA LEU A 49 -9.86 2.15 -3.19
C LEU A 49 -9.56 3.00 -1.94
N LEU A 50 -10.41 2.91 -0.92
CA LEU A 50 -10.23 3.64 0.33
C LEU A 50 -8.98 3.17 1.09
N GLY A 51 -8.71 1.87 1.11
CA GLY A 51 -7.47 1.32 1.67
C GLY A 51 -6.24 1.88 0.95
N ARG A 52 -6.31 2.08 -0.37
CA ARG A 52 -5.19 2.66 -1.12
C ARG A 52 -5.03 4.16 -0.87
N VAL A 53 -6.13 4.92 -0.82
CA VAL A 53 -6.12 6.34 -0.42
C VAL A 53 -5.50 6.51 0.97
N LEU A 54 -5.90 5.66 1.93
CA LEU A 54 -5.35 5.64 3.28
C LEU A 54 -3.84 5.35 3.26
N SER A 55 -3.39 4.42 2.42
CA SER A 55 -1.95 4.12 2.25
C SER A 55 -1.15 5.36 1.83
N PHE A 56 -1.66 6.14 0.86
CA PHE A 56 -1.01 7.38 0.41
C PHE A 56 -0.99 8.46 1.50
N ILE A 57 -2.10 8.61 2.23
CA ILE A 57 -2.19 9.54 3.35
C ILE A 57 -1.15 9.17 4.40
N ILE A 58 -1.15 7.94 4.90
CA ILE A 58 -0.19 7.47 5.91
C ILE A 58 1.25 7.62 5.41
N GLY A 59 1.54 7.16 4.20
CA GLY A 59 2.87 7.26 3.60
C GLY A 59 3.38 8.69 3.51
N SER A 60 2.53 9.64 3.11
CA SER A 60 2.88 11.07 3.07
C SER A 60 3.22 11.62 4.46
N GLN A 61 2.48 11.19 5.48
CA GLN A 61 2.67 11.65 6.85
C GLN A 61 3.91 11.04 7.50
N VAL A 62 4.30 9.82 7.11
CA VAL A 62 5.58 9.22 7.49
C VAL A 62 6.73 9.97 6.78
N HIS A 63 6.63 10.16 5.47
CA HIS A 63 7.63 10.86 4.67
C HIS A 63 7.91 12.27 5.19
N ARG A 64 6.86 13.02 5.54
CA ARG A 64 6.98 14.36 6.12
C ARG A 64 7.82 14.37 7.41
N ARG A 65 7.66 13.36 8.26
CA ARG A 65 8.38 13.28 9.55
C ARG A 65 9.78 12.71 9.40
N ARG A 66 9.95 11.74 8.49
CA ARG A 66 11.22 11.07 8.18
C ARG A 66 11.30 10.81 6.67
N PRO A 67 11.87 11.73 5.88
CA PRO A 67 11.96 11.60 4.43
C PRO A 67 12.72 10.33 4.03
N PHE A 68 12.22 9.65 3.00
CA PHE A 68 12.78 8.40 2.47
C PHE A 68 12.99 7.28 3.50
N SER A 69 12.27 7.35 4.63
CA SER A 69 12.25 6.30 5.63
C SER A 69 11.85 4.96 5.00
N LYS A 70 12.66 3.91 5.22
CA LYS A 70 12.32 2.50 4.94
C LYS A 70 11.00 2.05 5.59
N LEU A 71 10.46 2.82 6.55
CA LEU A 71 9.26 2.51 7.34
C LEU A 71 7.97 2.99 6.64
N ILE A 72 8.10 3.75 5.54
CA ILE A 72 6.96 4.23 4.75
C ILE A 72 6.11 3.07 4.25
N GLY A 73 6.73 2.00 3.73
CA GLY A 73 6.03 0.80 3.28
C GLY A 73 5.31 0.09 4.43
N PRO A 74 6.02 -0.42 5.45
CA PRO A 74 5.41 -1.16 6.55
C PRO A 74 4.27 -0.41 7.25
N ILE A 75 4.46 0.88 7.55
CA ILE A 75 3.42 1.68 8.22
C ILE A 75 2.28 1.99 7.23
N GLY A 76 2.61 2.38 6.00
CA GLY A 76 1.63 2.74 4.97
C GLY A 76 0.78 1.56 4.49
N HIS A 77 1.21 0.32 4.75
CA HIS A 77 0.48 -0.87 4.34
C HIS A 77 -0.10 -1.68 5.51
N ALA A 78 0.16 -1.31 6.76
CA ALA A 78 -0.24 -2.12 7.93
C ALA A 78 -1.75 -2.39 8.00
N HIS A 79 -2.59 -1.43 7.61
CA HIS A 79 -4.06 -1.60 7.62
C HIS A 79 -4.55 -2.66 6.63
N TRP A 80 -3.76 -3.03 5.62
CA TRP A 80 -4.11 -4.11 4.72
C TRP A 80 -4.19 -5.47 5.42
N LEU A 81 -3.55 -5.65 6.57
CA LEU A 81 -3.70 -6.85 7.39
C LEU A 81 -5.15 -7.05 7.88
N LEU A 82 -5.94 -5.97 7.96
CA LEU A 82 -7.37 -6.05 8.29
C LEU A 82 -8.25 -6.24 7.05
N ILE A 83 -7.83 -5.69 5.90
CA ILE A 83 -8.57 -5.78 4.64
C ILE A 83 -8.41 -7.18 4.00
N LEU A 84 -7.22 -7.77 4.09
CA LEU A 84 -6.92 -9.06 3.47
C LEU A 84 -7.85 -10.20 3.92
N PRO A 85 -8.10 -10.43 5.23
CA PRO A 85 -9.04 -11.44 5.68
C PRO A 85 -10.44 -11.28 5.10
N TYR A 86 -10.93 -10.05 5.00
CA TYR A 86 -12.21 -9.75 4.36
C TYR A 86 -12.21 -10.14 2.88
N LEU A 87 -11.16 -9.76 2.13
CA LEU A 87 -11.05 -10.11 0.71
C LEU A 87 -10.94 -11.63 0.49
N PHE A 88 -10.19 -12.34 1.33
CA PHE A 88 -10.13 -13.81 1.27
C PHE A 88 -11.45 -14.48 1.60
N HIS A 89 -12.19 -13.94 2.56
CA HIS A 89 -13.53 -14.42 2.86
C HIS A 89 -14.46 -14.28 1.65
N LEU A 90 -14.42 -13.14 0.93
CA LEU A 90 -15.21 -12.96 -0.28
C LEU A 90 -14.82 -13.97 -1.38
N LEU A 91 -13.53 -14.17 -1.62
CA LEU A 91 -13.03 -15.09 -2.63
C LEU A 91 -13.43 -16.55 -2.39
N THR A 92 -13.62 -16.94 -1.13
CA THR A 92 -13.91 -18.32 -0.75
C THR A 92 -15.39 -18.61 -0.52
N THR A 93 -16.22 -17.57 -0.30
CA THR A 93 -17.62 -17.76 0.11
C THR A 93 -18.65 -17.13 -0.82
N GLN A 94 -18.28 -16.16 -1.65
CA GLN A 94 -19.23 -15.41 -2.49
C GLN A 94 -19.05 -15.76 -3.97
N MET A 95 -20.17 -15.78 -4.70
CA MET A 95 -20.12 -15.79 -6.16
C MET A 95 -19.88 -14.36 -6.65
N LEU A 96 -18.66 -14.12 -7.16
CA LEU A 96 -18.25 -12.83 -7.68
C LEU A 96 -18.30 -12.84 -9.21
N ASP A 97 -18.59 -11.67 -9.80
CA ASP A 97 -18.33 -11.47 -11.23
C ASP A 97 -16.86 -11.79 -11.54
N ARG A 98 -16.60 -12.32 -12.74
CA ARG A 98 -15.27 -12.78 -13.15
C ARG A 98 -14.24 -11.65 -13.09
N GLY A 99 -14.61 -10.42 -13.47
CA GLY A 99 -13.72 -9.27 -13.42
C GLY A 99 -13.36 -8.91 -11.97
N LEU A 100 -14.36 -8.84 -11.10
CA LEU A 100 -14.17 -8.52 -9.69
C LEU A 100 -13.34 -9.60 -8.97
N TYR A 101 -13.58 -10.87 -9.28
CA TYR A 101 -12.80 -12.00 -8.74
C TYR A 101 -11.30 -11.84 -9.03
N TRP A 102 -10.93 -11.64 -10.30
CA TRP A 102 -9.53 -11.51 -10.68
C TRP A 102 -8.89 -10.23 -10.13
N PHE A 103 -9.67 -9.16 -10.01
CA PHE A 103 -9.20 -7.94 -9.36
C PHE A 103 -8.88 -8.15 -7.88
N ILE A 104 -9.79 -8.79 -7.12
CA ILE A 104 -9.55 -9.09 -5.70
C ILE A 104 -8.37 -10.06 -5.53
N MET A 105 -8.28 -11.10 -6.37
CA MET A 105 -7.14 -12.02 -6.40
C MET A 105 -5.82 -11.28 -6.61
N TYR A 106 -5.79 -10.39 -7.59
CA TYR A 106 -4.64 -9.53 -7.86
C TYR A 106 -4.25 -8.70 -6.64
N VAL A 107 -5.22 -8.03 -5.99
CA VAL A 107 -4.97 -7.23 -4.78
C VAL A 107 -4.40 -8.10 -3.67
N CYS A 108 -4.98 -9.28 -3.43
CA CYS A 108 -4.53 -10.19 -2.37
C CYS A 108 -3.09 -10.63 -2.59
N VAL A 109 -2.75 -11.10 -3.79
CA VAL A 109 -1.40 -11.58 -4.14
C VAL A 109 -0.38 -10.48 -3.96
N LEU A 110 -0.60 -9.30 -4.56
CA LEU A 110 0.38 -8.22 -4.52
C LEU A 110 0.55 -7.65 -3.11
N THR A 111 -0.52 -7.61 -2.33
CA THR A 111 -0.48 -7.14 -0.94
C THR A 111 0.28 -8.13 -0.05
N MET A 112 0.11 -9.44 -0.25
CA MET A 112 0.92 -10.45 0.44
C MET A 112 2.40 -10.34 0.09
N VAL A 113 2.74 -10.13 -1.19
CA VAL A 113 4.13 -9.89 -1.60
C VAL A 113 4.69 -8.63 -0.93
N SER A 114 3.92 -7.54 -0.88
CA SER A 114 4.32 -6.33 -0.16
C SER A 114 4.54 -6.62 1.33
N ALA A 115 3.64 -7.36 1.97
CA ALA A 115 3.76 -7.71 3.38
C ALA A 115 5.01 -8.55 3.65
N ALA A 116 5.33 -9.51 2.78
CA ALA A 116 6.55 -10.32 2.89
C ALA A 116 7.84 -9.47 2.82
N ILE A 117 7.83 -8.37 2.07
CA ILE A 117 8.94 -7.41 2.01
C ILE A 117 8.95 -6.50 3.23
N ASP A 118 7.78 -6.02 3.67
CA ASP A 118 7.62 -5.04 4.73
C ASP A 118 7.86 -5.63 6.14
N ILE A 119 7.46 -6.88 6.39
CA ILE A 119 7.58 -7.54 7.71
C ILE A 119 9.05 -7.59 8.19
N PRO A 120 10.04 -8.09 7.41
CA PRO A 120 11.43 -8.10 7.85
C PRO A 120 11.99 -6.70 8.15
N ILE A 121 11.53 -5.67 7.41
CA ILE A 121 11.94 -4.28 7.64
C ILE A 121 11.39 -3.80 8.99
N ALA A 122 10.10 -4.05 9.27
CA ALA A 122 9.48 -3.71 10.53
C ALA A 122 10.14 -4.46 11.71
N VAL A 123 10.38 -5.76 11.58
CA VAL A 123 11.05 -6.57 12.62
C VAL A 123 12.45 -6.04 12.92
N ARG A 124 13.25 -5.75 11.90
CA ARG A 124 14.61 -5.17 12.10
C ARG A 124 14.54 -3.80 12.77
N TYR A 125 13.52 -2.99 12.46
CA TYR A 125 13.31 -1.73 13.14
C TYR A 125 13.02 -1.93 14.63
N PHE A 126 12.10 -2.83 14.98
CA PHE A 126 11.80 -3.12 16.38
C PHE A 126 13.00 -3.68 17.15
N GLN A 127 13.88 -4.43 16.48
CA GLN A 127 15.09 -4.99 17.10
C GLN A 127 16.24 -4.00 17.27
N ARG A 128 16.45 -3.09 16.30
CA ARG A 128 17.66 -2.23 16.22
C ARG A 128 17.36 -0.73 16.43
N GLY A 129 16.09 -0.35 16.49
CA GLY A 129 15.65 1.03 16.63
C GLY A 129 16.12 1.93 15.47
N ASP A 130 16.35 3.20 15.78
CA ASP A 130 16.69 4.24 14.81
C ASP A 130 18.06 4.04 14.12
N SER A 131 18.93 3.16 14.66
CA SER A 131 20.24 2.84 14.07
C SER A 131 20.14 2.17 12.69
N PHE A 132 19.03 1.47 12.41
CA PHE A 132 18.77 0.80 11.11
C PHE A 132 18.38 1.76 9.97
N TYR A 133 18.09 3.02 10.32
CA TYR A 133 17.45 4.02 9.45
C TYR A 133 18.36 5.07 8.85
N LYS A 134 19.57 5.25 9.40
CA LYS A 134 20.56 6.08 8.73
C LYS A 134 20.96 5.34 7.45
N ARG A 135 20.70 5.99 6.31
CA ARG A 135 21.23 5.56 5.03
C ARG A 135 22.69 6.02 5.08
N ASP A 136 23.61 5.06 5.17
CA ASP A 136 25.03 5.32 4.91
C ASP A 136 25.20 5.82 3.47
#